data_AF-A0A3D2C951-F1
#
_entry.id   AF-A0A3D2C951-F1
#
_cell.length_a   1.000
_cell.length_b   1.000
_cell.length_c   1.000
_cell.angle_alpha   90.00
_cell.angle_beta   90.00
_cell.angle_gamma   90.00
#
_symmetry.space_group_name_H-M   'P 1'
#
loop_
_entity.id
_entity.type
_entity.pdbx_description
1 polymer ?
#
loop_
_entity_poly.entity_id
_entity_poly.type
_entity_poly.pdbx_seq_one_letter_code
_entity_poly.pdbx_strand_id
1 'polypeptide(L)'
;MAGGGGGGNSWIYMLVIGGALVGLGMGLHAAHVVSEGAVLGGLLGLGGLLVVFGSCEVMIKAVEGLAARLDMNEFVAGTMAGLASNVPELVMLGFVLAAKPRVGFIVTALTLHVGAATFGIYSALLPRDETGHARLPEPLVKLSTDLFACAGGVFFATGSLMILLNTFEAGNHDGEALGAPDLYFLGFSLLAVEVVAITRLVKRFSGSDASEPSDASDVPTKELPSWGSIGGFAALGT
;
A
#
# COMPACT_ATOMS: atom_id res chain seq x y z
N MET A 1 14.87 -7.21 -6.09
CA MET A 1 14.89 -6.99 -4.62
C MET A 1 14.18 -5.69 -4.23
N ALA A 2 12.87 -5.77 -3.99
CA ALA A 2 12.05 -4.67 -3.45
C ALA A 2 11.13 -5.14 -2.29
N GLY A 3 11.45 -6.26 -1.66
CA GLY A 3 10.83 -6.70 -0.41
C GLY A 3 11.55 -6.04 0.76
N GLY A 4 10.81 -5.34 1.62
CA GLY A 4 11.33 -4.64 2.79
C GLY A 4 12.25 -5.55 3.60
N GLY A 5 13.52 -5.15 3.69
CA GLY A 5 14.56 -5.84 4.43
C GLY A 5 14.23 -5.90 5.92
N GLY A 6 13.63 -7.02 6.33
CA GLY A 6 13.35 -7.37 7.71
C GLY A 6 13.46 -8.88 7.89
N GLY A 7 14.61 -9.46 7.57
CA GLY A 7 14.90 -10.89 7.78
C GLY A 7 14.89 -11.35 9.25
N GLY A 8 14.44 -10.49 10.18
CA GLY A 8 14.41 -10.75 11.62
C GLY A 8 13.01 -10.71 12.22
N ASN A 9 12.94 -11.03 13.52
CA ASN A 9 11.72 -10.98 14.35
C ASN A 9 11.26 -9.54 14.68
N SER A 10 11.58 -8.55 13.84
CA SER A 10 11.28 -7.13 14.06
C SER A 10 9.77 -6.90 14.22
N TRP A 11 8.97 -7.49 13.35
CA TRP A 11 7.51 -7.49 13.45
C TRP A 11 6.99 -7.97 14.81
N ILE A 12 7.63 -8.96 15.45
CA ILE A 12 7.21 -9.45 16.78
C ILE A 12 7.37 -8.33 17.80
N TYR A 13 8.52 -7.65 17.79
CA TYR A 13 8.76 -6.52 18.68
C TYR A 13 7.81 -5.36 18.40
N MET A 14 7.53 -5.05 17.13
CA MET A 14 6.59 -3.98 16.77
C MET A 14 5.16 -4.29 17.22
N LEU A 15 4.68 -5.52 17.03
CA LEU A 15 3.35 -5.93 17.51
C LEU A 15 3.26 -5.99 19.03
N VAL A 16 4.28 -6.54 19.71
CA VAL A 16 4.27 -6.67 21.17
C VAL A 16 4.38 -5.30 21.85
N ILE A 17 5.31 -4.46 21.42
CA ILE A 17 5.49 -3.11 21.98
C ILE A 17 4.28 -2.23 21.62
N GLY A 18 3.85 -2.26 20.36
CA GLY A 18 2.68 -1.52 19.91
C GLY A 18 1.42 -1.92 20.69
N GLY A 19 1.15 -3.22 20.79
CA GLY A 19 0.03 -3.76 21.55
C GLY A 19 0.09 -3.42 23.05
N ALA A 20 1.29 -3.46 23.65
CA ALA A 20 1.48 -3.05 25.04
C ALA A 20 1.19 -1.55 25.24
N LEU A 21 1.64 -0.67 24.33
CA LEU A 21 1.39 0.77 24.41
C LEU A 21 -0.09 1.10 24.21
N VAL A 22 -0.75 0.45 23.25
CA VAL A 22 -2.19 0.59 23.05
C VAL A 22 -2.97 0.09 24.26
N GLY A 23 -2.63 -1.10 24.77
CA GLY A 23 -3.28 -1.68 25.95
C GLY A 23 -3.08 -0.84 27.21
N LEU A 24 -1.87 -0.29 27.42
CA LEU A 24 -1.61 0.66 28.49
C LEU A 24 -2.40 1.95 28.31
N GLY A 25 -2.46 2.52 27.10
CA GLY A 25 -3.25 3.71 26.81
C GLY A 25 -4.75 3.49 27.10
N MET A 26 -5.32 2.41 26.60
CA MET A 26 -6.72 2.04 26.85
C MET A 26 -6.99 1.77 28.33
N GLY A 27 -6.07 1.07 29.02
CA GLY A 27 -6.19 0.77 30.45
C GLY A 27 -6.13 2.02 31.33
N LEU A 28 -5.23 2.95 31.02
CA LEU A 28 -5.11 4.23 31.72
C LEU A 28 -6.33 5.13 31.50
N HIS A 29 -6.91 5.10 30.30
CA HIS A 29 -8.16 5.80 29.99
C HIS A 29 -9.35 5.18 30.72
N ALA A 30 -9.52 3.86 30.69
CA ALA A 30 -10.60 3.16 31.39
C ALA A 30 -10.54 3.34 32.91
N ALA A 31 -9.33 3.37 33.47
CA ALA A 31 -9.11 3.63 34.89
C ALA A 31 -9.24 5.12 35.28
N HIS A 32 -9.54 6.02 34.33
CA HIS A 32 -9.63 7.47 34.52
C HIS A 32 -8.37 8.09 35.16
N VAL A 33 -7.21 7.42 35.01
CA VAL A 33 -5.94 7.83 35.63
C VAL A 33 -5.31 8.99 34.86
N VAL A 34 -5.59 9.09 33.56
CA VAL A 34 -5.03 10.12 32.67
C VAL A 34 -6.19 10.78 31.92
N SER A 35 -6.31 12.10 32.01
CA SER A 35 -7.27 12.89 31.23
C SER A 35 -6.93 12.85 29.74
N GLU A 36 -7.90 13.13 28.86
CA GLU A 36 -7.69 13.29 27.42
C GLU A 36 -6.63 14.36 27.11
N GLY A 37 -5.37 13.94 27.04
CA GLY A 37 -4.21 14.80 26.92
C GLY A 37 -3.12 14.17 26.07
N ALA A 38 -2.06 14.94 25.83
CA ALA A 38 -0.97 14.56 24.92
C ALA A 38 -0.31 13.21 25.24
N VAL A 39 -0.30 12.80 26.52
CA VAL A 39 0.26 11.51 26.96
C VAL A 39 -0.59 10.33 26.46
N LEU A 40 -1.92 10.42 26.58
CA LEU A 40 -2.83 9.39 26.08
C LEU A 40 -2.81 9.33 24.54
N GLY A 41 -2.84 10.50 23.90
CA GLY A 41 -2.72 10.60 22.44
C GLY A 41 -1.39 10.06 21.91
N GLY A 42 -0.28 10.32 22.61
CA GLY A 42 1.03 9.79 22.27
C GLY A 42 1.12 8.28 22.42
N LEU A 43 0.61 7.73 23.52
CA LEU A 43 0.57 6.28 23.76
C LEU A 43 -0.25 5.53 22.69
N LEU A 44 -1.46 6.01 22.42
CA LEU A 44 -2.35 5.38 21.43
C LEU A 44 -1.84 5.60 20.00
N GLY A 45 -1.32 6.78 19.69
CA GLY A 45 -0.79 7.11 18.36
C GLY A 45 0.47 6.33 18.02
N LEU A 46 1.48 6.34 18.90
CA LEU A 46 2.71 5.57 18.69
C LEU A 46 2.46 4.06 18.75
N GLY A 47 1.63 3.61 19.70
CA GLY A 47 1.25 2.22 19.82
C GLY A 47 0.52 1.72 18.57
N GLY A 48 -0.49 2.46 18.11
CA GLY A 48 -1.23 2.14 16.89
C GLY A 48 -0.34 2.11 15.65
N LEU A 49 0.57 3.08 15.51
CA LEU A 49 1.53 3.12 14.40
C LEU A 49 2.44 1.89 14.37
N LEU A 50 2.96 1.47 15.54
CA LEU A 50 3.80 0.28 15.64
C LEU A 50 3.03 -1.01 15.33
N VAL A 51 1.76 -1.11 15.77
CA VAL A 51 0.91 -2.26 15.41
C VAL A 51 0.71 -2.31 13.90
N VAL A 52 0.38 -1.18 13.26
CA VAL A 52 0.18 -1.12 11.80
C VAL A 52 1.46 -1.56 11.06
N PHE A 53 2.63 -1.01 11.41
CA PHE A 53 3.88 -1.42 10.77
C PHE A 53 4.20 -2.90 10.99
N GLY A 54 3.98 -3.42 12.21
CA GLY A 54 4.14 -4.83 12.52
C GLY A 54 3.23 -5.71 11.65
N SER A 55 1.95 -5.36 11.53
CA SER A 55 0.97 -6.07 10.71
C SER A 55 1.34 -6.04 9.21
N CYS A 56 1.80 -4.91 8.68
CA CYS A 56 2.28 -4.81 7.30
C CYS A 56 3.46 -5.75 7.02
N GLU A 57 4.45 -5.80 7.92
CA GLU A 57 5.61 -6.68 7.75
C GLU A 57 5.20 -8.16 7.79
N VAL A 58 4.28 -8.52 8.68
CA VAL A 58 3.74 -9.88 8.76
C VAL A 58 3.00 -10.27 7.48
N MET A 59 2.18 -9.36 6.95
CA MET A 59 1.42 -9.59 5.73
C MET A 59 2.35 -9.75 4.51
N ILE A 60 3.42 -8.96 4.40
CA ILE A 60 4.43 -9.13 3.35
C ILE A 60 5.05 -10.53 3.44
N LYS A 61 5.41 -11.00 4.65
CA LYS A 61 5.92 -12.37 4.85
C LYS A 61 4.92 -13.46 4.48
N ALA A 62 3.62 -13.23 4.71
CA ALA A 62 2.56 -14.15 4.27
C ALA A 62 2.52 -14.25 2.74
N VAL A 63 2.61 -13.11 2.04
CA VAL A 63 2.60 -13.05 0.58
C VAL A 63 3.87 -13.65 -0.02
N GLU A 64 5.05 -13.37 0.54
CA GLU A 64 6.31 -14.00 0.13
C GLU A 64 6.27 -15.52 0.31
N GLY A 65 5.73 -16.00 1.45
CA GLY A 65 5.55 -17.42 1.72
C GLY A 65 4.57 -18.09 0.74
N LEU A 66 3.48 -17.40 0.39
CA LEU A 66 2.53 -17.86 -0.61
C LEU A 66 3.15 -17.88 -2.02
N ALA A 67 3.90 -16.84 -2.38
CA ALA A 67 4.58 -16.74 -3.67
C ALA A 67 5.61 -17.87 -3.86
N ALA A 68 6.41 -18.16 -2.83
CA ALA A 68 7.37 -19.28 -2.85
C ALA A 68 6.68 -20.65 -2.95
N ARG A 69 5.46 -20.79 -2.39
CA ARG A 69 4.67 -22.03 -2.48
C ARG A 69 3.99 -22.22 -3.83
N LEU A 70 3.62 -21.13 -4.50
CA LEU A 70 2.97 -21.13 -5.80
C LEU A 70 3.95 -20.98 -6.97
N ASP A 71 5.26 -21.05 -6.70
CA ASP A 71 6.35 -20.91 -7.68
C ASP A 71 6.20 -19.64 -8.54
N MET A 72 5.79 -18.54 -7.90
CA MET A 72 5.61 -17.25 -8.57
C MET A 72 6.97 -16.61 -8.87
N ASN A 73 7.11 -16.02 -10.05
CA ASN A 73 8.32 -15.25 -10.39
C ASN A 73 8.46 -13.98 -9.52
N GLU A 74 9.68 -13.41 -9.46
CA GLU A 74 9.98 -12.26 -8.60
C GLU A 74 9.09 -11.04 -8.90
N PHE A 75 8.72 -10.86 -10.18
CA PHE A 75 7.84 -9.76 -10.59
C PHE A 75 6.41 -9.91 -10.05
N VAL A 76 5.82 -11.11 -10.16
CA VAL A 76 4.48 -11.40 -9.66
C VAL A 76 4.47 -11.38 -8.13
N ALA A 77 5.49 -11.96 -7.49
CA ALA A 77 5.65 -11.90 -6.04
C ALA A 77 5.74 -10.45 -5.53
N GLY A 78 6.55 -9.62 -6.19
CA GLY A 78 6.68 -8.19 -5.87
C GLY A 78 5.39 -7.41 -6.10
N THR A 79 4.65 -7.72 -7.17
CA THR A 79 3.34 -7.10 -7.45
C THR A 79 2.32 -7.46 -6.36
N MET A 80 2.25 -8.73 -5.96
CA MET A 80 1.36 -9.17 -4.88
C MET A 80 1.72 -8.55 -3.52
N ALA A 81 3.03 -8.46 -3.22
CA ALA A 81 3.50 -7.81 -2.00
C ALA A 81 3.15 -6.33 -1.97
N GLY A 82 3.28 -5.62 -3.09
CA GLY A 82 2.89 -4.21 -3.23
C GLY A 82 1.39 -3.98 -3.10
N LEU A 83 0.55 -4.91 -3.58
CA LEU A 83 -0.90 -4.84 -3.35
C LEU A 83 -1.26 -5.08 -1.89
N ALA A 84 -0.59 -6.05 -1.27
CA ALA A 84 -0.79 -6.35 0.13
C ALA A 84 -0.37 -5.17 1.03
N SER A 85 0.73 -4.47 0.71
CA SER A 85 1.15 -3.31 1.51
C SER A 85 0.14 -2.16 1.53
N ASN A 86 -0.85 -2.12 0.61
CA ASN A 86 -1.92 -1.13 0.58
C ASN A 86 -3.18 -1.54 1.36
N VAL A 87 -3.21 -2.73 1.96
CA VAL A 87 -4.36 -3.23 2.74
C VAL A 87 -4.70 -2.34 3.94
N PRO A 88 -3.75 -1.83 4.75
CA PRO A 88 -4.07 -0.94 5.87
C PRO A 88 -4.77 0.33 5.40
N GLU A 89 -4.35 0.87 4.25
CA GLU A 89 -4.98 2.02 3.61
C GLU A 89 -6.41 1.68 3.17
N LEU A 90 -6.66 0.50 2.59
CA LEU A 90 -8.02 0.08 2.23
C LEU A 90 -8.94 -0.05 3.45
N VAL A 91 -8.44 -0.62 4.56
CA VAL A 91 -9.18 -0.75 5.81
C VAL A 91 -9.49 0.62 6.41
N MET A 92 -8.48 1.49 6.52
CA MET A 92 -8.65 2.86 7.00
C MET A 92 -9.60 3.66 6.12
N LEU A 93 -9.48 3.54 4.79
CA LEU A 93 -10.35 4.21 3.84
C LEU A 93 -11.80 3.75 3.98
N GLY A 94 -12.04 2.47 4.29
CA GLY A 94 -13.38 1.96 4.61
C GLY A 94 -14.05 2.71 5.77
N PHE A 95 -13.32 2.96 6.86
CA PHE A 95 -13.82 3.76 7.98
C PHE A 95 -14.02 5.24 7.60
N VAL A 96 -13.09 5.82 6.83
CA VAL A 96 -13.18 7.23 6.41
C VAL A 96 -14.36 7.46 5.47
N LEU A 97 -14.58 6.56 4.51
CA LEU A 97 -15.69 6.63 3.55
C LEU A 97 -17.05 6.55 4.27
N ALA A 98 -17.15 5.70 5.31
CA ALA A 98 -18.37 5.60 6.12
C ALA A 98 -18.70 6.91 6.87
N ALA A 99 -17.69 7.69 7.25
CA ALA A 99 -17.89 8.96 7.94
C ALA A 99 -18.08 10.14 6.97
N LYS A 100 -17.15 10.32 6.02
CA LYS A 100 -17.12 11.45 5.08
C LYS A 100 -16.44 11.02 3.75
N PRO A 101 -17.22 10.67 2.71
CA PRO A 101 -16.69 10.20 1.42
C PRO A 101 -15.66 11.14 0.77
N ARG A 102 -15.86 12.45 0.92
CA ARG A 102 -14.95 13.48 0.42
C ARG A 102 -13.56 13.43 1.06
N VAL A 103 -13.50 13.16 2.37
CA VAL A 103 -12.22 12.97 3.06
C VAL A 103 -11.53 11.73 2.52
N GLY A 104 -12.29 10.67 2.22
CA GLY A 104 -11.75 9.46 1.59
C GLY A 104 -11.08 9.76 0.25
N PHE A 105 -11.71 10.56 -0.62
CA PHE A 105 -11.10 10.98 -1.89
C PHE A 105 -9.78 11.75 -1.69
N ILE A 106 -9.75 12.71 -0.75
CA ILE A 106 -8.54 13.49 -0.45
C ILE A 106 -7.42 12.57 0.06
N VAL A 107 -7.76 11.64 0.96
CA VAL A 107 -6.80 10.67 1.51
C VAL A 107 -6.25 9.78 0.41
N THR A 108 -7.09 9.23 -0.46
CA THR A 108 -6.65 8.41 -1.61
C THR A 108 -5.72 9.19 -2.53
N ALA A 109 -6.06 10.44 -2.87
CA ALA A 109 -5.20 11.28 -3.69
C ALA A 109 -3.84 11.53 -3.01
N LEU A 110 -3.83 11.81 -1.71
CA LEU A 110 -2.60 12.02 -0.95
C LEU A 110 -1.75 10.74 -0.89
N THR A 111 -2.35 9.57 -0.68
CA THR A 111 -1.65 8.28 -0.70
C THR A 111 -0.92 8.05 -2.01
N LEU A 112 -1.55 8.36 -3.15
CA LEU A 112 -0.90 8.24 -4.45
C LEU A 112 0.30 9.19 -4.60
N HIS A 113 0.19 10.42 -4.10
CA HIS A 113 1.31 11.37 -4.12
C HIS A 113 2.45 10.91 -3.22
N VAL A 114 2.16 10.40 -2.02
CA VAL A 114 3.17 9.86 -1.10
C VAL A 114 3.84 8.62 -1.70
N GLY A 115 3.07 7.73 -2.34
CA GLY A 115 3.61 6.58 -3.07
C GLY A 115 4.53 6.99 -4.22
N ALA A 116 4.10 7.95 -5.04
CA ALA A 116 4.90 8.49 -6.14
C ALA A 116 6.18 9.20 -5.64
N ALA A 117 6.08 9.99 -4.56
CA ALA A 117 7.22 10.64 -3.94
C ALA A 117 8.22 9.61 -3.39
N THR A 118 7.72 8.56 -2.74
CA THR A 118 8.54 7.45 -2.23
C THR A 118 9.28 6.75 -3.36
N PHE A 119 8.59 6.40 -4.44
CA PHE A 119 9.22 5.82 -5.63
C PHE A 119 10.26 6.78 -6.26
N GLY A 120 9.97 8.08 -6.31
CA GLY A 120 10.89 9.10 -6.79
C GLY A 120 12.17 9.20 -5.94
N ILE A 121 12.03 9.17 -4.61
CA ILE A 121 13.16 9.15 -3.67
C ILE A 121 13.98 7.87 -3.84
N TYR A 122 13.33 6.70 -3.89
CA TYR A 122 14.03 5.43 -4.14
C TYR A 122 14.79 5.45 -5.47
N SER A 123 14.15 5.93 -6.54
CA SER A 123 14.78 6.06 -7.85
C SER A 123 15.93 7.06 -7.85
N ALA A 124 15.87 8.09 -7.01
CA ALA A 124 16.96 9.06 -6.86
C ALA A 124 18.20 8.44 -6.21
N LEU A 125 18.01 7.53 -5.26
CA LEU A 125 19.06 6.87 -4.48
C LEU A 125 19.68 5.64 -5.18
N LEU A 126 19.00 5.09 -6.18
CA LEU A 126 19.52 3.95 -6.94
C LEU A 126 20.79 4.31 -7.72
N PRO A 127 21.74 3.37 -7.84
CA PRO A 127 22.93 3.57 -8.65
C PRO A 127 22.51 3.84 -10.09
N ARG A 128 23.13 4.87 -10.67
CA ARG A 128 22.86 5.28 -12.04
C ARG A 128 23.58 4.36 -13.02
N ASP A 129 22.93 4.06 -14.14
CA ASP A 129 23.60 3.45 -15.28
C ASP A 129 24.50 4.47 -16.00
N GLU A 130 25.23 4.02 -17.02
CA GLU A 130 26.12 4.86 -17.82
C GLU A 130 25.37 5.95 -18.61
N THR A 131 24.04 5.84 -18.74
CA THR A 131 23.16 6.83 -19.37
C THR A 131 22.53 7.82 -18.38
N GLY A 132 22.78 7.65 -17.07
CA GLY A 132 22.24 8.49 -16.00
C GLY A 132 20.85 8.10 -15.52
N HIS A 133 20.27 7.00 -16.02
CA HIS A 133 19.00 6.48 -15.53
C HIS A 133 19.20 5.62 -14.28
N ALA A 134 18.20 5.60 -13.39
CA ALA A 134 18.20 4.68 -12.26
C ALA A 134 18.12 3.24 -12.78
N ARG A 135 18.94 2.32 -12.27
CA ARG A 135 18.89 0.90 -12.64
C ARG A 135 17.60 0.26 -12.13
N LEU A 136 16.54 0.38 -12.92
CA LEU A 136 15.26 -0.27 -12.72
C LEU A 136 15.06 -1.32 -13.83
N PRO A 137 14.44 -2.48 -13.53
CA PRO A 137 14.05 -3.44 -14.55
C PRO A 137 13.23 -2.78 -15.66
N GLU A 138 13.56 -3.05 -16.93
CA GLU A 138 12.89 -2.45 -18.09
C GLU A 138 11.35 -2.59 -18.08
N PRO A 139 10.77 -3.73 -17.62
CA PRO A 139 9.33 -3.86 -17.44
C PRO A 139 8.73 -2.81 -16.50
N LEU A 140 9.42 -2.48 -15.40
CA LEU A 140 8.96 -1.49 -14.42
C LEU A 140 8.98 -0.08 -15.00
N VAL A 141 10.03 0.27 -15.75
CA VAL A 141 10.16 1.62 -16.33
C VAL A 141 9.07 1.87 -17.38
N LYS A 142 8.91 0.93 -18.34
CA LYS A 142 7.87 1.05 -19.39
C LYS A 142 6.47 1.08 -18.80
N LEU A 143 6.18 0.17 -17.86
CA LEU A 143 4.88 0.14 -17.19
C LEU A 143 4.61 1.42 -16.40
N SER A 144 5.59 1.88 -15.61
CA SER A 144 5.43 3.09 -14.80
C SER A 144 5.14 4.30 -15.68
N THR A 145 5.78 4.42 -16.84
CA THR A 145 5.61 5.56 -17.74
C THR A 145 4.18 5.59 -18.30
N ASP A 146 3.67 4.46 -18.78
CA ASP A 146 2.31 4.35 -19.30
C ASP A 146 1.26 4.60 -18.20
N LEU A 147 1.50 4.07 -17.00
CA LEU A 147 0.59 4.17 -15.86
C LEU A 147 0.57 5.60 -15.29
N PHE A 148 1.72 6.27 -15.20
CA PHE A 148 1.80 7.67 -14.80
C PHE A 148 1.20 8.61 -15.83
N ALA A 149 1.39 8.36 -17.13
CA ALA A 149 0.75 9.15 -18.18
C ALA A 149 -0.78 9.01 -18.14
N CYS A 150 -1.27 7.78 -17.96
CA CYS A 150 -2.70 7.51 -17.79
C CYS A 150 -3.26 8.16 -16.53
N ALA A 151 -2.62 7.95 -15.38
CA ALA A 151 -3.03 8.53 -14.09
C ALA A 151 -3.03 10.07 -14.16
N GLY A 152 -1.97 10.68 -14.69
CA GLY A 152 -1.89 12.12 -14.87
C GLY A 152 -3.03 12.68 -15.72
N GLY A 153 -3.38 11.99 -16.82
CA GLY A 153 -4.52 12.36 -17.66
C GLY A 153 -5.86 12.26 -16.92
N VAL A 154 -6.10 11.18 -16.18
CA VAL A 154 -7.33 10.99 -15.41
C VAL A 154 -7.44 12.04 -14.30
N PHE A 155 -6.39 12.25 -13.49
CA PHE A 155 -6.41 13.25 -12.42
C PHE A 155 -6.59 14.67 -12.94
N PHE A 156 -5.95 15.01 -14.06
CA PHE A 156 -6.10 16.31 -14.69
C PHE A 156 -7.53 16.53 -15.20
N ALA A 157 -8.12 15.52 -15.86
CA ALA A 157 -9.49 15.59 -16.35
C ALA A 157 -10.50 15.70 -15.20
N THR A 158 -10.36 14.88 -14.15
CA THR A 158 -11.21 14.93 -12.95
C THR A 158 -11.06 16.27 -12.22
N GLY A 159 -9.84 16.77 -12.02
CA GLY A 159 -9.59 18.07 -11.39
C GLY A 159 -10.17 19.24 -12.19
N SER A 160 -10.03 19.21 -13.52
CA SER A 160 -10.62 20.22 -14.41
C SER A 160 -12.15 20.18 -14.37
N LEU A 161 -12.75 18.99 -14.35
CA LEU A 161 -14.20 18.82 -14.20
C LEU A 161 -14.69 19.39 -12.87
N MET A 162 -13.98 19.11 -11.76
CA MET A 162 -14.34 19.66 -10.45
C MET A 162 -14.29 21.19 -10.42
N ILE A 163 -13.28 21.81 -11.06
CA ILE A 163 -13.19 23.27 -11.18
C ILE A 163 -14.37 23.83 -11.99
N LEU A 164 -14.72 23.19 -13.11
CA LEU A 164 -15.84 23.62 -13.95
C LEU A 164 -17.17 23.51 -13.20
N LEU A 165 -17.45 22.39 -12.55
CA LEU A 165 -18.68 22.18 -11.79
C LEU A 165 -18.82 23.18 -10.63
N ASN A 166 -17.71 23.52 -9.98
CA ASN A 166 -17.68 24.54 -8.93
C ASN A 166 -17.87 25.97 -9.51
N THR A 167 -17.17 26.31 -10.59
CA THR A 167 -17.19 27.67 -11.17
C THR A 167 -18.53 28.00 -11.82
N PHE A 168 -19.18 27.00 -12.43
CA PHE A 168 -20.47 27.17 -13.10
C PHE A 168 -21.66 26.81 -12.21
N GLU A 169 -21.44 26.51 -10.92
CA GLU A 169 -22.46 26.06 -9.96
C GLU A 169 -23.41 24.98 -10.56
N ALA A 170 -22.84 24.10 -11.38
CA ALA A 170 -23.61 23.14 -12.14
C ALA A 170 -23.91 21.90 -11.26
N GLY A 171 -25.02 21.96 -10.53
CA GLY A 171 -25.51 20.84 -9.70
C GLY A 171 -26.13 21.30 -8.38
N ASN A 172 -27.04 20.49 -7.82
CA ASN A 172 -27.70 20.75 -6.54
C ASN A 172 -26.83 20.24 -5.37
N HIS A 173 -25.60 20.74 -5.26
CA HIS A 173 -24.58 20.17 -4.36
C HIS A 173 -24.05 21.17 -3.32
N ASP A 174 -24.79 22.24 -2.99
CA ASP A 174 -24.43 23.21 -1.94
C ASP A 174 -22.99 23.75 -2.05
N GLY A 175 -22.50 23.96 -3.28
CA GLY A 175 -21.12 24.40 -3.57
C GLY A 175 -20.07 23.29 -3.64
N GLU A 176 -20.46 22.03 -3.43
CA GLU A 176 -19.60 20.86 -3.66
C GLU A 176 -19.59 20.48 -5.15
N ALA A 177 -18.41 20.38 -5.76
CA ALA A 177 -18.29 20.10 -7.19
C ALA A 177 -18.73 18.68 -7.59
N LEU A 178 -18.59 17.70 -6.70
CA LEU A 178 -18.99 16.30 -6.91
C LEU A 178 -19.74 15.82 -5.67
N GLY A 179 -20.89 15.18 -5.87
CA GLY A 179 -21.64 14.58 -4.79
C GLY A 179 -21.02 13.26 -4.31
N ALA A 180 -21.42 12.81 -3.12
CA ALA A 180 -21.10 11.48 -2.62
C ALA A 180 -21.39 10.33 -3.62
N PRO A 181 -22.53 10.27 -4.33
CA PRO A 181 -22.77 9.19 -5.30
C PRO A 181 -21.78 9.21 -6.47
N ASP A 182 -21.37 10.39 -6.95
CA ASP A 182 -20.41 10.53 -8.05
C ASP A 182 -19.02 10.05 -7.62
N LEU A 183 -18.62 10.37 -6.38
CA LEU A 183 -17.38 9.91 -5.76
C LEU A 183 -17.34 8.37 -5.63
N TYR A 184 -18.45 7.76 -5.21
CA TYR A 184 -18.54 6.29 -5.15
C TYR A 184 -18.46 5.65 -6.53
N PHE A 185 -19.17 6.21 -7.51
CA PHE A 185 -19.15 5.68 -8.88
C PHE A 185 -17.77 5.80 -9.53
N LEU A 186 -17.13 6.95 -9.37
CA LEU A 186 -15.78 7.20 -9.87
C LEU A 186 -14.77 6.28 -9.18
N GLY A 187 -14.84 6.15 -7.86
CA GLY A 187 -13.99 5.24 -7.08
C GLY A 187 -14.16 3.78 -7.51
N PHE A 188 -15.40 3.31 -7.67
CA PHE A 188 -15.68 1.95 -8.15
C PHE A 188 -15.16 1.71 -9.57
N SER A 189 -15.34 2.68 -10.47
CA SER A 189 -14.87 2.59 -11.85
C SER A 189 -13.34 2.51 -11.91
N LEU A 190 -12.64 3.34 -11.14
CA LEU A 190 -11.17 3.29 -11.03
C LEU A 190 -10.69 1.97 -10.43
N LEU A 191 -11.36 1.46 -9.40
CA LEU A 191 -11.04 0.17 -8.80
C LEU A 191 -11.19 -0.98 -9.82
N ALA A 192 -12.25 -0.96 -10.63
CA ALA A 192 -12.45 -1.97 -11.67
C ALA A 192 -11.34 -1.91 -12.74
N VAL A 193 -10.94 -0.71 -13.15
CA VAL A 193 -9.80 -0.51 -14.08
C VAL A 193 -8.52 -1.06 -13.47
N GLU A 194 -8.25 -0.78 -12.20
CA GLU A 194 -7.06 -1.25 -11.49
C GLU A 194 -7.01 -2.78 -11.42
N VAL A 195 -8.12 -3.44 -11.04
CA VAL A 195 -8.21 -4.91 -11.01
C VAL A 195 -7.91 -5.51 -12.38
N VAL A 196 -8.46 -4.94 -13.45
CA VAL A 196 -8.20 -5.39 -14.82
C VAL A 196 -6.73 -5.15 -15.21
N ALA A 197 -6.17 -3.99 -14.86
CA ALA A 197 -4.79 -3.63 -15.14
C ALA A 197 -3.81 -4.61 -14.46
N ILE A 198 -3.96 -4.86 -13.17
CA ILE A 198 -3.16 -5.83 -12.40
C ILE A 198 -3.30 -7.23 -12.99
N THR A 199 -4.53 -7.68 -13.27
CA THR A 199 -4.75 -9.04 -13.80
C THR A 199 -4.06 -9.22 -15.14
N ARG A 200 -4.13 -8.22 -16.02
CA ARG A 200 -3.43 -8.23 -17.31
C ARG A 200 -1.92 -8.16 -17.13
N LEU A 201 -1.45 -7.38 -16.17
CA LEU A 201 -0.03 -7.23 -15.86
C LEU A 201 0.58 -8.57 -15.40
N VAL A 202 -0.04 -9.20 -14.39
CA VAL A 202 0.37 -10.50 -13.88
C VAL A 202 0.34 -11.55 -14.99
N LYS A 203 -0.71 -11.60 -15.80
CA LYS A 203 -0.77 -12.53 -16.94
C LYS A 203 0.31 -12.27 -18.00
N ARG A 204 0.64 -11.00 -18.25
CA ARG A 204 1.63 -10.61 -19.26
C ARG A 204 3.07 -10.95 -18.83
N PHE A 205 3.38 -10.80 -17.55
CA PHE A 205 4.73 -10.98 -17.03
C PHE A 205 4.94 -12.29 -16.26
N SER A 206 3.91 -13.12 -16.11
CA SER A 206 4.04 -14.49 -15.58
C SER A 206 4.66 -15.48 -16.57
N GLY A 207 4.58 -15.21 -17.89
CA GLY A 207 5.00 -16.14 -18.94
C GLY A 207 6.22 -15.73 -19.76
N SER A 208 6.81 -14.56 -19.53
CA SER A 208 8.06 -14.16 -20.20
C SER A 208 9.24 -14.61 -19.37
N ASP A 209 10.26 -15.19 -20.01
CA ASP A 209 11.58 -15.52 -19.43
C ASP A 209 12.23 -14.28 -18.80
N ALA A 210 11.84 -13.94 -17.59
CA ALA A 210 12.57 -13.04 -16.69
C ALA A 210 13.68 -13.82 -15.97
N SER A 211 14.23 -14.83 -16.64
CA SER A 211 15.37 -15.62 -16.22
C SER A 211 16.61 -15.04 -16.90
N GLU A 212 17.18 -13.99 -16.31
CA GLU A 212 18.63 -13.82 -16.39
C GLU A 212 19.22 -13.92 -14.98
N PRO A 213 20.41 -14.55 -14.87
CA PRO A 213 20.80 -15.28 -13.67
C PRO A 213 21.34 -14.32 -12.61
N SER A 214 20.71 -14.26 -11.44
CA SER A 214 21.44 -13.84 -10.26
C SER A 214 22.30 -15.02 -9.83
N ASP A 215 23.62 -14.84 -9.90
CA ASP A 215 24.64 -15.79 -9.50
C ASP A 215 24.22 -16.66 -8.31
N ALA A 216 24.30 -17.97 -8.54
CA ALA A 216 24.26 -18.98 -7.51
C ALA A 216 25.37 -18.70 -6.48
N SER A 217 24.97 -18.13 -5.34
CA SER A 217 25.72 -18.26 -4.10
C SER A 217 24.74 -18.56 -2.98
N ASP A 218 24.68 -19.86 -2.66
CA ASP A 218 24.21 -20.46 -1.41
C ASP A 218 22.97 -19.85 -0.75
N VAL A 219 21.80 -20.17 -1.29
CA VAL A 219 20.55 -20.13 -0.51
C VAL A 219 20.51 -21.41 0.32
N PRO A 220 20.67 -21.38 1.66
CA PRO A 220 20.41 -22.55 2.48
C PRO A 220 18.97 -22.95 2.22
N THR A 221 18.72 -24.24 2.05
CA THR A 221 17.41 -24.84 1.76
C THR A 221 16.42 -24.40 2.84
N LYS A 222 15.78 -23.25 2.62
CA LYS A 222 14.88 -22.63 3.59
C LYS A 222 13.60 -23.45 3.50
N GLU A 223 13.31 -24.22 4.53
CA GLU A 223 12.10 -25.03 4.61
C GLU A 223 10.90 -24.19 4.16
N LEU A 224 10.19 -24.67 3.15
CA LEU A 224 9.04 -23.98 2.59
C LEU A 224 8.03 -23.71 3.71
N PRO A 225 7.62 -22.44 3.96
CA PRO A 225 6.74 -22.10 5.08
C PRO A 225 5.43 -22.90 4.97
N SER A 226 5.01 -23.55 6.06
CA SER A 226 3.81 -24.40 6.06
C SER A 226 2.55 -23.57 5.79
N TRP A 227 1.51 -24.17 5.20
CA TRP A 227 0.19 -23.52 5.03
C TRP A 227 -0.35 -22.92 6.34
N GLY A 228 -0.06 -23.56 7.47
CA GLY A 228 -0.41 -23.04 8.81
C GLY A 228 0.35 -21.77 9.18
N SER A 229 1.64 -21.68 8.87
CA SER A 229 2.42 -20.45 9.08
C SER A 229 1.96 -19.31 8.17
N ILE A 230 1.63 -19.59 6.91
CA ILE A 230 1.11 -18.59 5.97
C ILE A 230 -0.25 -18.06 6.44
N GLY A 231 -1.16 -18.95 6.84
CA GLY A 231 -2.45 -18.56 7.42
C GLY A 231 -2.31 -17.78 8.73
N GLY A 232 -1.37 -18.17 9.60
CA GLY A 232 -1.06 -17.46 10.84
C GLY A 232 -0.53 -16.06 10.60
N PHE A 233 0.37 -15.87 9.62
CA PHE A 233 0.83 -14.55 9.23
C PHE A 233 -0.30 -13.73 8.60
N ALA A 234 -1.09 -14.30 7.69
CA ALA A 234 -2.23 -13.59 7.11
C ALA A 234 -3.21 -13.09 8.18
N ALA A 235 -3.56 -13.92 9.16
CA ALA A 235 -4.47 -13.54 10.24
C ALA A 235 -3.90 -12.49 11.21
N LEU A 236 -2.58 -12.44 11.39
CA LEU A 236 -1.92 -11.42 12.23
C LEU A 236 -1.68 -10.10 11.47
N GLY A 237 -1.66 -10.15 10.14
CA GLY A 237 -1.46 -8.99 9.27
C GLY A 237 -2.75 -8.23 8.93
N THR A 238 -3.92 -8.83 9.13
CA THR A 238 -5.26 -8.23 8.90
C THR A 238 -5.90 -7.77 10.19
#